data_AF-A0A2M9Q915-F1
#
_entry.id   AF-A0A2M9Q915-F1
#
_cell.length_a   1.000
_cell.length_b   1.000
_cell.length_c   1.000
_cell.angle_alpha   90.00
_cell.angle_beta   90.00
_cell.angle_gamma   90.00
#
_symmetry.space_group_name_H-M   'P 1'
#
loop_
_entity.id
_entity.type
_entity.pdbx_description
1 polymer ?
#
loop_
_entity_poly.entity_id
_entity_poly.type
_entity_poly.pdbx_seq_one_letter_code
_entity_poly.pdbx_strand_id
1 'polypeptide(L)'
;MNGQEFISKEISPGNFSEYDIKLNMGNDGKFQLESTVVVKNLSTDDWGQLTFYFIPNMFTKSVSPELEYPSTVDFHNISIDGKKAGYTLEEDTLNVQLTEKLKPNQEIKVYFSYELTLPEEGLRFTKSNFDNYHLAQFYPMLATYRNHQWNKEKYLFRGETYHNTYSNFKLTYDIPKEYTLVSSFDQEVYPSPNKGLLEVENVKEIFLTIIKDPILVEKNGGTSIRVFGFEKHKEELYREIADEATTAFNYFEEIIGPYPFKQLDIIIDGLGMEYPGIVTAHTIYNSDPVNSEALKSMVVHEIAHQWFYGMINNDPFYNAWLDEGFAVFATDLFSFKKLNLSKPYTKYGIDPNMVLPVNLPLDQYESKMSSYIYGKAPTMLWELFNKNEGLKEIEQFLKSYYQFYKYKEIDSTEFMRFAKYYFELKDDSIFEGWLEIEKTQNE
;
A
#
# COMPACT_ATOMS: atom_id res chain seq x y z
N MET A 1 -5.52 34.45 14.50
CA MET A 1 -5.55 34.25 13.03
C MET A 1 -4.57 35.21 12.35
N ASN A 2 -3.30 34.83 12.26
CA ASN A 2 -2.44 35.39 11.22
C ASN A 2 -3.00 34.86 9.90
N GLY A 3 -3.52 35.75 9.05
CA GLY A 3 -4.24 35.42 7.82
C GLY A 3 -3.37 34.87 6.68
N GLN A 4 -2.49 33.90 6.95
CA GLN A 4 -1.83 33.12 5.92
C GLN A 4 -2.62 31.84 5.66
N GLU A 5 -3.07 31.69 4.43
CA GLU A 5 -3.68 30.46 3.91
C GLU A 5 -2.64 29.33 3.90
N PHE A 6 -3.00 28.16 4.43
CA PHE A 6 -2.13 26.99 4.36
C PHE A 6 -2.12 26.40 2.95
N ILE A 7 -0.95 26.35 2.35
CA ILE A 7 -0.72 25.69 1.07
C ILE A 7 -0.01 24.37 1.38
N SER A 8 -0.64 23.23 1.12
CA SER A 8 -0.01 21.90 1.23
C SER A 8 1.23 21.81 0.34
N LYS A 9 2.31 21.20 0.82
CA LYS A 9 3.45 20.79 0.01
C LYS A 9 3.33 19.30 -0.28
N GLU A 10 3.73 18.91 -1.47
CA GLU A 10 3.76 17.51 -1.91
C GLU A 10 5.20 17.13 -2.21
N ILE A 11 5.56 15.89 -1.89
CA ILE A 11 6.86 15.34 -2.26
C ILE A 11 6.81 14.92 -3.73
N SER A 12 7.57 15.63 -4.58
CA SER A 12 7.64 15.26 -5.99
C SER A 12 8.26 13.87 -6.15
N PRO A 13 7.66 12.95 -6.93
CA PRO A 13 8.25 11.64 -7.24
C PRO A 13 9.46 11.73 -8.17
N GLY A 14 9.69 12.89 -8.81
CA GLY A 14 10.74 13.12 -9.81
C GLY A 14 10.62 12.31 -11.09
N ASN A 15 9.60 11.46 -11.19
CA ASN A 15 9.24 10.74 -12.39
C ASN A 15 7.72 10.61 -12.52
N PHE A 16 7.29 10.17 -13.70
CA PHE A 16 5.92 9.80 -13.98
C PHE A 16 5.93 8.43 -14.66
N SER A 17 4.93 7.61 -14.31
CA SER A 17 4.67 6.33 -14.96
C SER A 17 3.20 6.12 -15.32
N GLU A 18 2.98 5.40 -16.42
CA GLU A 18 1.70 4.84 -16.82
C GLU A 18 1.93 3.44 -17.38
N TYR A 19 1.09 2.48 -16.97
CA TYR A 19 1.30 1.05 -17.26
C TYR A 19 0.19 0.47 -18.12
N ASP A 20 0.58 -0.29 -19.15
CA ASP A 20 -0.28 -1.19 -19.93
C ASP A 20 0.23 -2.62 -19.77
N ILE A 21 -0.52 -3.42 -19.03
CA ILE A 21 -0.16 -4.78 -18.63
C ILE A 21 -1.11 -5.77 -19.30
N LYS A 22 -0.53 -6.79 -19.92
CA LYS A 22 -1.26 -7.97 -20.40
C LYS A 22 -0.86 -9.18 -19.59
N LEU A 23 -1.84 -9.87 -19.04
CA LEU A 23 -1.66 -11.06 -18.22
C LEU A 23 -2.36 -12.25 -18.87
N ASN A 24 -1.63 -13.33 -19.10
CA ASN A 24 -2.20 -14.63 -19.45
C ASN A 24 -1.79 -15.65 -18.37
N MET A 25 -2.76 -16.41 -17.86
CA MET A 25 -2.52 -17.50 -16.93
C MET A 25 -2.88 -18.84 -17.60
N GLY A 26 -1.91 -19.75 -17.67
CA GLY A 26 -2.10 -21.12 -18.12
C GLY A 26 -2.79 -21.99 -17.07
N ASN A 27 -3.38 -23.11 -17.51
CA ASN A 27 -3.99 -24.11 -16.61
C ASN A 27 -2.97 -24.79 -15.68
N ASP A 28 -1.67 -24.65 -15.97
CA ASP A 28 -0.55 -25.12 -15.17
C ASP A 28 -0.14 -24.13 -14.07
N GLY A 29 -0.83 -22.98 -13.96
CA GLY A 29 -0.50 -21.93 -12.98
C GLY A 29 0.69 -21.06 -13.38
N LYS A 30 1.14 -21.16 -14.64
CA LYS A 30 2.20 -20.31 -15.19
C LYS A 30 1.61 -19.03 -15.78
N PHE A 31 2.26 -17.92 -15.52
CA PHE A 31 1.86 -16.61 -16.02
C PHE A 31 2.79 -16.17 -17.15
N GLN A 32 2.21 -15.67 -18.24
CA GLN A 32 2.92 -14.92 -19.27
C GLN A 32 2.46 -13.47 -19.22
N LEU A 33 3.41 -12.55 -19.10
CA LEU A 33 3.15 -11.13 -18.93
C LEU A 33 3.86 -10.31 -20.00
N GLU A 34 3.13 -9.32 -20.50
CA GLU A 34 3.70 -8.18 -21.21
C GLU A 34 3.38 -6.93 -20.40
N SER A 35 4.37 -6.09 -20.13
CA SER A 35 4.14 -4.79 -19.48
C SER A 35 4.83 -3.71 -20.29
N THR A 36 4.09 -2.66 -20.63
CA THR A 36 4.65 -1.43 -21.20
C THR A 36 4.48 -0.33 -20.17
N VAL A 37 5.57 0.35 -19.83
CA VAL A 37 5.54 1.54 -18.98
C VAL A 37 6.01 2.75 -19.79
N VAL A 38 5.17 3.78 -19.81
CA VAL A 38 5.58 5.12 -20.26
C VAL A 38 6.31 5.77 -19.10
N VAL A 39 7.55 6.20 -19.30
CA VAL A 39 8.38 6.83 -18.27
C VAL A 39 8.73 8.24 -18.71
N LYS A 40 8.44 9.22 -17.86
CA LYS A 40 8.83 10.62 -18.07
C LYS A 40 9.74 11.12 -16.96
N ASN A 41 10.83 11.77 -17.35
CA ASN A 41 11.74 12.40 -16.41
C ASN A 41 11.17 13.74 -15.94
N LEU A 42 10.77 13.81 -14.67
CA LEU A 42 10.28 15.05 -14.04
C LEU A 42 11.33 15.67 -13.10
N SER A 43 12.51 15.06 -12.99
CA SER A 43 13.62 15.56 -12.21
C SER A 43 14.42 16.63 -12.96
N THR A 44 15.41 17.20 -12.28
CA THR A 44 16.38 18.14 -12.88
C THR A 44 17.57 17.47 -13.54
N ASP A 45 17.72 16.15 -13.38
CA ASP A 45 18.92 15.42 -13.74
C ASP A 45 18.75 14.66 -15.05
N ASP A 46 19.86 14.39 -15.73
CA ASP A 46 19.88 13.48 -16.88
C ASP A 46 20.09 12.03 -16.39
N TRP A 47 19.19 11.11 -16.73
CA TRP A 47 19.31 9.71 -16.30
C TRP A 47 20.07 8.86 -17.31
N GLY A 48 21.01 8.03 -16.83
CA GLY A 48 21.71 7.02 -17.64
C GLY A 48 21.13 5.61 -17.55
N GLN A 49 20.23 5.37 -16.59
CA GLN A 49 19.56 4.11 -16.37
C GLN A 49 18.18 4.37 -15.76
N LEU A 50 17.30 3.38 -15.83
CA LEU A 50 16.06 3.30 -15.06
C LEU A 50 16.18 2.19 -14.02
N THR A 51 15.67 2.42 -12.81
CA THR A 51 15.66 1.43 -11.73
C THR A 51 14.22 1.08 -11.36
N PHE A 52 13.94 -0.22 -11.36
CA PHE A 52 12.63 -0.78 -11.01
C PHE A 52 12.76 -1.70 -9.80
N TYR A 53 11.72 -1.71 -8.96
CA TYR A 53 11.44 -2.82 -8.07
C TYR A 53 10.84 -3.97 -8.90
N PHE A 54 11.33 -5.19 -8.69
CA PHE A 54 10.81 -6.41 -9.29
C PHE A 54 10.79 -7.53 -8.24
N ILE A 55 9.82 -7.41 -7.34
CA ILE A 55 9.64 -8.26 -6.15
C ILE A 55 9.55 -9.78 -6.46
N PRO A 56 8.94 -10.25 -7.57
CA PRO A 56 8.84 -11.69 -7.84
C PRO A 56 10.17 -12.44 -7.82
N ASN A 57 11.28 -11.75 -8.14
CA ASN A 57 12.61 -12.36 -8.14
C ASN A 57 13.12 -12.72 -6.73
N MET A 58 12.60 -12.07 -5.67
CA MET A 58 12.96 -12.39 -4.28
C MET A 58 12.58 -13.81 -3.89
N PHE A 59 11.52 -14.35 -4.49
CA PHE A 59 11.00 -15.67 -4.15
C PHE A 59 11.56 -16.79 -5.03
N THR A 60 12.54 -16.48 -5.89
CA THR A 60 13.17 -17.48 -6.75
C THR A 60 14.14 -18.34 -5.94
N LYS A 61 14.40 -19.56 -6.43
CA LYS A 61 15.33 -20.49 -5.78
C LYS A 61 16.74 -19.92 -5.59
N SER A 62 17.18 -19.00 -6.45
CA SER A 62 18.49 -18.36 -6.36
C SER A 62 18.60 -17.34 -5.23
N VAL A 63 17.49 -16.68 -4.87
CA VAL A 63 17.46 -15.63 -3.85
C VAL A 63 16.97 -16.18 -2.50
N SER A 64 15.92 -17.00 -2.53
CA SER A 64 15.32 -17.68 -1.37
C SER A 64 15.42 -19.21 -1.52
N PRO A 65 16.61 -19.81 -1.34
CA PRO A 65 16.80 -21.26 -1.44
C PRO A 65 16.07 -22.08 -0.36
N GLU A 66 15.58 -21.43 0.69
CA GLU A 66 14.81 -22.02 1.78
C GLU A 66 13.35 -22.31 1.45
N LEU A 67 12.79 -21.68 0.41
CA LEU A 67 11.41 -21.95 -0.03
C LEU A 67 11.30 -23.35 -0.61
N GLU A 68 10.32 -24.13 -0.14
CA GLU A 68 10.05 -25.47 -0.65
C GLU A 68 9.54 -25.43 -2.09
N TYR A 69 8.66 -24.46 -2.39
CA TYR A 69 8.09 -24.21 -3.70
C TYR A 69 8.40 -22.77 -4.14
N PRO A 70 9.61 -22.50 -4.66
CA PRO A 70 10.00 -21.16 -5.06
C PRO A 70 9.33 -20.72 -6.36
N SER A 71 9.30 -19.40 -6.59
CA SER A 71 8.88 -18.81 -7.85
C SER A 71 9.88 -19.13 -8.97
N THR A 72 9.40 -19.04 -10.20
CA THR A 72 10.25 -18.93 -11.39
C THR A 72 10.01 -17.58 -12.03
N VAL A 73 11.06 -17.01 -12.64
CA VAL A 73 11.03 -15.76 -13.39
C VAL A 73 11.94 -15.94 -14.60
N ASP A 74 11.45 -15.62 -15.79
CA ASP A 74 12.29 -15.51 -16.98
C ASP A 74 11.89 -14.28 -17.82
N PHE A 75 12.86 -13.43 -18.15
CA PHE A 75 12.66 -12.26 -19.02
C PHE A 75 13.02 -12.64 -20.45
N HIS A 76 12.01 -12.67 -21.33
CA HIS A 76 12.20 -12.94 -22.74
C HIS A 76 12.70 -11.71 -23.53
N ASN A 77 12.18 -10.53 -23.18
CA ASN A 77 12.55 -9.29 -23.85
C ASN A 77 12.40 -8.08 -22.91
N ILE A 78 13.39 -7.20 -22.96
CA ILE A 78 13.31 -5.84 -22.42
C ILE A 78 13.77 -4.88 -23.51
N SER A 79 12.94 -3.91 -23.86
CA SER A 79 13.24 -2.93 -24.89
C SER A 79 12.82 -1.51 -24.50
N ILE A 80 13.55 -0.53 -25.02
CA ILE A 80 13.23 0.90 -24.91
C ILE A 80 12.92 1.40 -26.32
N ASP A 81 11.73 1.97 -26.52
CA ASP A 81 11.22 2.45 -27.80
C ASP A 81 11.41 1.42 -28.94
N GLY A 82 11.16 0.15 -28.62
CA GLY A 82 11.28 -0.98 -29.55
C GLY A 82 12.70 -1.50 -29.80
N LYS A 83 13.73 -0.89 -29.21
CA LYS A 83 15.12 -1.37 -29.29
C LYS A 83 15.50 -2.16 -28.05
N LYS A 84 16.11 -3.34 -28.24
CA LYS A 84 16.56 -4.18 -27.11
C LYS A 84 17.48 -3.40 -26.16
N ALA A 85 17.20 -3.49 -24.87
CA ALA A 85 17.96 -2.83 -23.81
C ALA A 85 18.79 -3.85 -23.02
N GLY A 86 19.95 -3.42 -22.53
CA GLY A 86 20.71 -4.17 -21.53
C GLY A 86 20.09 -3.99 -20.15
N TYR A 87 20.13 -5.03 -19.32
CA TYR A 87 19.60 -4.95 -17.95
C TYR A 87 20.41 -5.82 -16.99
N THR A 88 20.25 -5.54 -15.69
CA THR A 88 20.68 -6.41 -14.59
C THR A 88 19.51 -6.63 -13.65
N LEU A 89 19.37 -7.85 -13.13
CA LEU A 89 18.40 -8.20 -12.11
C LEU A 89 19.15 -8.83 -10.93
N GLU A 90 19.21 -8.12 -9.83
CA GLU A 90 19.86 -8.55 -8.58
C GLU A 90 18.87 -8.40 -7.44
N GLU A 91 18.54 -9.50 -6.75
CA GLU A 91 17.44 -9.51 -5.77
C GLU A 91 16.17 -8.90 -6.39
N ASP A 92 15.54 -7.89 -5.78
CA ASP A 92 14.38 -7.21 -6.32
C ASP A 92 14.73 -5.99 -7.19
N THR A 93 16.01 -5.75 -7.49
CA THR A 93 16.46 -4.54 -8.20
C THR A 93 16.70 -4.84 -9.68
N LEU A 94 15.82 -4.30 -10.53
CA LEU A 94 15.94 -4.38 -11.99
C LEU A 94 16.44 -3.04 -12.55
N ASN A 95 17.68 -3.01 -13.03
CA ASN A 95 18.24 -1.83 -13.71
C ASN A 95 18.19 -2.02 -15.22
N VAL A 96 17.57 -1.08 -15.93
CA VAL A 96 17.50 -1.04 -17.40
C VAL A 96 18.39 0.09 -17.91
N GLN A 97 19.37 -0.25 -18.73
CA GLN A 97 20.38 0.69 -19.21
C GLN A 97 19.84 1.53 -20.37
N LEU A 98 20.00 2.85 -20.29
CA LEU A 98 19.62 3.77 -21.36
C LEU A 98 20.79 3.94 -22.34
N THR A 99 20.51 3.84 -23.65
CA THR A 99 21.54 4.06 -24.69
C THR A 99 21.90 5.53 -24.84
N GLU A 100 20.93 6.41 -24.64
CA GLU A 100 21.09 7.87 -24.56
C GLU A 100 20.49 8.35 -23.25
N LYS A 101 21.09 9.37 -22.62
CA LYS A 101 20.57 9.88 -21.36
C LYS A 101 19.16 10.47 -21.54
N LEU A 102 18.24 10.11 -20.65
CA LEU A 102 16.90 10.70 -20.61
C LEU A 102 16.96 12.04 -19.88
N LYS A 103 16.79 13.13 -20.62
CA LYS A 103 16.84 14.51 -20.10
C LYS A 103 15.54 14.91 -19.39
N PRO A 104 15.55 15.97 -18.57
CA PRO A 104 14.34 16.53 -17.98
C PRO A 104 13.24 16.78 -19.01
N ASN A 105 12.01 16.40 -18.64
CA ASN A 105 10.77 16.44 -19.43
C ASN A 105 10.73 15.51 -20.66
N GLN A 106 11.75 14.71 -20.92
CA GLN A 106 11.69 13.69 -21.96
C GLN A 106 10.93 12.44 -21.47
N GLU A 107 10.35 11.74 -22.43
CA GLU A 107 9.55 10.54 -22.23
C GLU A 107 10.07 9.42 -23.12
N ILE A 108 10.03 8.20 -22.62
CA ILE A 108 10.36 6.95 -23.34
C ILE A 108 9.37 5.86 -22.96
N LYS A 109 9.29 4.81 -23.78
CA LYS A 109 8.51 3.61 -23.47
C LYS A 109 9.43 2.43 -23.20
N VAL A 110 9.25 1.79 -22.06
CA VAL A 110 9.95 0.55 -21.71
C VAL A 110 8.97 -0.60 -21.80
N TYR A 111 9.33 -1.62 -22.57
CA TYR A 111 8.55 -2.83 -22.74
C TYR A 111 9.26 -4.01 -22.08
N PHE A 112 8.49 -4.82 -21.37
CA PHE A 112 8.91 -6.05 -20.71
C PHE A 112 8.04 -7.21 -21.21
N SER A 113 8.67 -8.33 -21.56
CA SER A 113 8.01 -9.62 -21.75
C SER A 113 8.69 -10.64 -20.87
N TYR A 114 7.93 -11.28 -20.01
CA TYR A 114 8.44 -12.22 -19.02
C TYR A 114 7.38 -13.27 -18.67
N GLU A 115 7.85 -14.35 -18.09
CA GLU A 115 7.01 -15.39 -17.52
C GLU A 115 7.38 -15.61 -16.06
N LEU A 116 6.40 -16.02 -15.27
CA LEU A 116 6.63 -16.37 -13.88
C LEU A 116 5.68 -17.47 -13.38
N THR A 117 6.06 -18.08 -12.26
CA THR A 117 5.17 -18.86 -11.39
C THR A 117 5.19 -18.23 -10.01
N LEU A 118 4.12 -18.38 -9.24
CA LEU A 118 4.11 -17.93 -7.85
C LEU A 118 4.75 -19.00 -6.95
N PRO A 119 5.43 -18.58 -5.87
CA PRO A 119 5.86 -19.51 -4.83
C PRO A 119 4.66 -19.97 -4.00
N GLU A 120 4.83 -21.01 -3.19
CA GLU A 120 3.99 -21.24 -2.00
C GLU A 120 4.70 -20.64 -0.78
N GLU A 121 3.94 -20.16 0.22
CA GLU A 121 4.47 -19.44 1.39
C GLU A 121 5.26 -18.15 1.04
N GLY A 122 4.96 -17.52 -0.10
CA GLY A 122 5.60 -16.29 -0.57
C GLY A 122 5.04 -14.99 0.03
N LEU A 123 4.45 -15.07 1.23
CA LEU A 123 3.82 -13.95 1.92
C LEU A 123 2.72 -13.27 1.08
N ARG A 124 3.03 -12.12 0.46
CA ARG A 124 2.13 -11.27 -0.34
C ARG A 124 2.02 -11.73 -1.80
N PHE A 125 3.11 -12.32 -2.32
CA PHE A 125 3.19 -12.85 -3.67
C PHE A 125 3.23 -14.38 -3.57
N THR A 126 2.06 -15.02 -3.57
CA THR A 126 1.96 -16.44 -3.23
C THR A 126 0.80 -17.13 -3.91
N LYS A 127 1.01 -18.39 -4.29
CA LYS A 127 -0.06 -19.36 -4.45
C LYS A 127 -0.48 -19.81 -3.06
N SER A 128 -1.77 -19.71 -2.74
CA SER A 128 -2.30 -20.10 -1.44
C SER A 128 -2.76 -21.57 -1.43
N ASN A 129 -2.97 -22.09 -0.24
CA ASN A 129 -3.48 -23.46 -0.03
C ASN A 129 -4.91 -23.69 -0.54
N PHE A 130 -5.62 -22.62 -0.93
CA PHE A 130 -6.93 -22.67 -1.56
C PHE A 130 -6.87 -22.75 -3.09
N ASP A 131 -5.67 -22.93 -3.67
CA ASP A 131 -5.43 -22.84 -5.13
C ASP A 131 -5.70 -21.43 -5.68
N ASN A 132 -5.64 -20.40 -4.82
CA ASN A 132 -5.71 -18.99 -5.23
C ASN A 132 -4.30 -18.47 -5.55
N TYR A 133 -4.22 -17.44 -6.38
CA TYR A 133 -2.97 -16.78 -6.75
C TYR A 133 -3.04 -15.31 -6.36
N HIS A 134 -2.18 -14.88 -5.43
CA HIS A 134 -2.07 -13.49 -4.97
C HIS A 134 -0.85 -12.84 -5.63
N LEU A 135 -1.08 -11.88 -6.52
CA LEU A 135 -0.08 -11.22 -7.33
C LEU A 135 0.21 -9.82 -6.78
N ALA A 136 0.86 -9.75 -5.62
CA ALA A 136 1.41 -8.50 -5.11
C ALA A 136 2.69 -8.12 -5.86
N GLN A 137 2.84 -6.83 -6.22
CA GLN A 137 4.04 -6.26 -6.85
C GLN A 137 4.58 -7.09 -8.04
N PHE A 138 3.69 -7.70 -8.82
CA PHE A 138 4.04 -8.72 -9.83
C PHE A 138 4.68 -8.16 -11.11
N TYR A 139 4.72 -6.84 -11.26
CA TYR A 139 5.20 -6.12 -12.44
C TYR A 139 6.45 -5.28 -12.13
N PRO A 140 7.27 -4.92 -13.12
CA PRO A 140 8.37 -3.97 -12.92
C PRO A 140 7.83 -2.60 -12.49
N MET A 141 8.01 -2.22 -11.23
CA MET A 141 7.51 -0.96 -10.66
C MET A 141 8.63 0.08 -10.69
N LEU A 142 8.44 1.20 -11.37
CA LEU A 142 9.44 2.26 -11.44
C LEU A 142 9.67 2.86 -10.04
N ALA A 143 10.91 2.81 -9.55
CA ALA A 143 11.27 3.47 -8.30
C ALA A 143 11.15 5.00 -8.46
N THR A 144 10.76 5.74 -7.43
CA THR A 144 10.77 7.22 -7.50
C THR A 144 12.21 7.75 -7.66
N TYR A 145 12.40 8.94 -8.23
CA TYR A 145 13.72 9.56 -8.39
C TYR A 145 13.78 10.87 -7.61
N ARG A 146 14.54 10.89 -6.51
CA ARG A 146 14.56 12.01 -5.56
C ARG A 146 15.97 12.23 -5.03
N ASN A 147 16.26 13.45 -4.62
CA ASN A 147 17.56 13.79 -4.02
C ASN A 147 18.74 13.33 -4.90
N HIS A 148 18.61 13.49 -6.22
CA HIS A 148 19.59 13.09 -7.23
C HIS A 148 19.89 11.57 -7.31
N GLN A 149 18.98 10.71 -6.82
CA GLN A 149 19.12 9.26 -6.85
C GLN A 149 17.79 8.52 -7.03
N TRP A 150 17.87 7.27 -7.49
CA TRP A 150 16.72 6.37 -7.46
C TRP A 150 16.41 5.99 -6.01
N ASN A 151 15.16 6.16 -5.61
CA ASN A 151 14.66 5.77 -4.30
C ASN A 151 14.40 4.26 -4.28
N LYS A 152 15.50 3.49 -4.20
CA LYS A 152 15.51 2.04 -4.20
C LYS A 152 16.21 1.53 -2.96
N GLU A 153 15.42 0.99 -2.04
CA GLU A 153 15.92 0.40 -0.80
C GLU A 153 15.99 -1.11 -0.87
N LYS A 154 16.73 -1.72 0.06
CA LYS A 154 16.83 -3.17 0.15
C LYS A 154 15.47 -3.77 0.51
N TYR A 155 15.10 -4.88 -0.15
CA TYR A 155 13.90 -5.62 0.21
C TYR A 155 14.00 -6.22 1.62
N LEU A 156 12.98 -5.96 2.45
CA LEU A 156 12.79 -6.64 3.73
C LEU A 156 11.49 -7.45 3.67
N PHE A 157 11.54 -8.70 4.13
CA PHE A 157 10.35 -9.56 4.19
C PHE A 157 9.30 -9.10 5.21
N ARG A 158 9.65 -8.16 6.09
CA ARG A 158 8.76 -7.57 7.08
C ARG A 158 8.63 -6.07 6.81
N GLY A 159 7.40 -5.60 6.71
CA GLY A 159 7.07 -4.22 6.34
C GLY A 159 7.03 -4.02 4.83
N GLU A 160 6.76 -2.80 4.39
CA GLU A 160 6.78 -2.40 2.99
C GLU A 160 8.06 -1.63 2.69
N THR A 161 8.89 -2.17 1.79
CA THR A 161 10.17 -1.58 1.42
C THR A 161 10.24 -1.19 -0.05
N TYR A 162 9.10 -1.19 -0.73
CA TYR A 162 8.96 -0.69 -2.08
C TYR A 162 8.27 0.66 -2.03
N HIS A 163 8.64 1.53 -2.97
CA HIS A 163 8.06 2.84 -3.03
C HIS A 163 7.89 3.32 -4.48
N ASN A 164 6.64 3.62 -4.81
CA ASN A 164 6.18 4.14 -6.08
C ASN A 164 5.14 5.25 -5.85
N THR A 165 4.90 6.01 -6.91
CA THR A 165 3.95 7.13 -6.94
C THR A 165 2.64 6.71 -7.59
N TYR A 166 1.61 7.55 -7.47
CA TYR A 166 0.37 7.41 -8.22
C TYR A 166 0.61 7.22 -9.71
N SER A 167 -0.09 6.25 -10.30
CA SER A 167 0.02 5.91 -11.71
C SER A 167 -1.32 5.46 -12.28
N ASN A 168 -1.40 5.50 -13.61
CA ASN A 168 -2.50 4.96 -14.37
C ASN A 168 -2.16 3.54 -14.80
N PHE A 169 -3.15 2.65 -14.75
CA PHE A 169 -3.00 1.25 -15.07
C PHE A 169 -4.09 0.81 -16.03
N LYS A 170 -3.66 0.10 -17.06
CA LYS A 170 -4.51 -0.67 -17.95
C LYS A 170 -4.12 -2.14 -17.83
N LEU A 171 -5.10 -3.00 -17.57
CA LEU A 171 -4.91 -4.43 -17.47
C LEU A 171 -5.78 -5.15 -18.50
N THR A 172 -5.15 -5.85 -19.44
CA THR A 172 -5.82 -6.88 -20.26
C THR A 172 -5.50 -8.25 -19.68
N TYR A 173 -6.51 -9.06 -19.39
CA TYR A 173 -6.29 -10.37 -18.77
C TYR A 173 -6.97 -11.52 -19.54
N ASP A 174 -6.39 -12.72 -19.43
CA ASP A 174 -6.92 -13.99 -19.93
C ASP A 174 -6.55 -15.11 -18.95
N ILE A 175 -7.53 -15.60 -18.21
CA ILE A 175 -7.37 -16.58 -17.13
C ILE A 175 -8.24 -17.83 -17.38
N PRO A 176 -7.95 -18.98 -16.73
CA PRO A 176 -8.79 -20.17 -16.84
C PRO A 176 -10.21 -19.91 -16.31
N LYS A 177 -11.20 -20.62 -16.86
CA LYS A 177 -12.63 -20.32 -16.65
C LYS A 177 -13.14 -20.66 -15.25
N GLU A 178 -12.42 -21.51 -14.53
CA GLU A 178 -12.70 -21.90 -13.16
C GLU A 178 -12.31 -20.83 -12.14
N TYR A 179 -11.55 -19.81 -12.55
CA TYR A 179 -11.13 -18.73 -11.67
C TYR A 179 -11.94 -17.45 -11.88
N THR A 180 -11.94 -16.62 -10.85
CA THR A 180 -12.41 -15.24 -10.85
C THR A 180 -11.25 -14.31 -10.54
N LEU A 181 -11.12 -13.23 -11.32
CA LEU A 181 -10.23 -12.12 -11.02
C LEU A 181 -10.92 -11.16 -10.05
N VAL A 182 -10.21 -10.77 -8.99
CA VAL A 182 -10.55 -9.63 -8.12
C VAL A 182 -9.30 -8.77 -8.00
N SER A 183 -9.41 -7.46 -8.11
CA SER A 183 -8.24 -6.60 -8.14
C SER A 183 -8.49 -5.20 -7.60
N SER A 184 -7.46 -4.35 -7.63
CA SER A 184 -7.50 -2.93 -7.27
C SER A 184 -8.42 -2.05 -8.15
N PHE A 185 -9.16 -2.65 -9.07
CA PHE A 185 -10.07 -1.97 -9.97
C PHE A 185 -11.50 -2.04 -9.41
N ASP A 186 -12.38 -1.13 -9.85
CA ASP A 186 -13.77 -1.08 -9.36
C ASP A 186 -14.81 -1.41 -10.44
N GLN A 187 -14.37 -2.14 -11.46
CA GLN A 187 -15.14 -2.42 -12.70
C GLN A 187 -15.57 -3.90 -12.80
N GLU A 188 -14.99 -4.76 -11.95
CA GLU A 188 -15.21 -6.19 -11.99
C GLU A 188 -16.58 -6.58 -11.44
N VAL A 189 -17.28 -7.41 -12.19
CA VAL A 189 -18.47 -8.13 -11.74
C VAL A 189 -18.09 -9.49 -11.18
N TYR A 190 -18.91 -10.05 -10.28
CA TYR A 190 -18.71 -11.41 -9.79
C TYR A 190 -19.72 -12.39 -10.39
N PRO A 191 -19.29 -13.57 -10.89
CA PRO A 191 -17.89 -13.91 -11.20
C PRO A 191 -17.37 -13.07 -12.38
N SER A 192 -16.07 -12.82 -12.41
CA SER A 192 -15.46 -12.06 -13.51
C SER A 192 -15.52 -12.86 -14.82
N PRO A 193 -15.68 -12.22 -15.99
CA PRO A 193 -15.36 -12.85 -17.26
C PRO A 193 -13.92 -13.37 -17.24
N ASN A 194 -13.63 -14.45 -17.96
CA ASN A 194 -12.28 -15.03 -17.99
C ASN A 194 -11.30 -14.24 -18.88
N LYS A 195 -11.81 -13.30 -19.68
CA LYS A 195 -11.02 -12.30 -20.40
C LYS A 195 -11.65 -10.93 -20.22
N GLY A 196 -10.82 -9.91 -20.05
CA GLY A 196 -11.34 -8.55 -19.88
C GLY A 196 -10.27 -7.49 -20.03
N LEU A 197 -10.75 -6.25 -19.97
CA LEU A 197 -9.95 -5.05 -19.93
C LEU A 197 -10.44 -4.20 -18.76
N LEU A 198 -9.51 -3.80 -17.90
CA LEU A 198 -9.75 -2.94 -16.75
C LEU A 198 -8.82 -1.74 -16.82
N GLU A 199 -9.30 -0.57 -16.43
CA GLU A 199 -8.51 0.67 -16.39
C GLU A 199 -8.73 1.37 -15.06
N VAL A 200 -7.68 1.85 -14.41
CA VAL A 200 -7.76 2.65 -13.19
C VAL A 200 -6.72 3.76 -13.25
N GLU A 201 -7.11 4.96 -12.82
CA GLU A 201 -6.25 6.13 -12.84
C GLU A 201 -5.86 6.52 -11.43
N ASN A 202 -4.66 7.10 -11.31
CA ASN A 202 -4.20 7.76 -10.09
C ASN A 202 -4.25 6.86 -8.84
N VAL A 203 -3.79 5.61 -8.96
CA VAL A 203 -3.62 4.67 -7.83
C VAL A 203 -2.15 4.40 -7.56
N LYS A 204 -1.82 4.18 -6.29
CA LYS A 204 -0.45 3.93 -5.86
C LYS A 204 0.10 2.66 -6.50
N GLU A 205 -0.64 1.56 -6.43
CA GLU A 205 -0.27 0.30 -7.07
C GLU A 205 -1.53 -0.49 -7.45
N ILE A 206 -1.34 -1.60 -8.17
CA ILE A 206 -2.39 -2.59 -8.41
C ILE A 206 -2.00 -3.93 -7.80
N PHE A 207 -2.97 -4.56 -7.14
CA PHE A 207 -2.92 -5.93 -6.68
C PHE A 207 -3.97 -6.75 -7.42
N LEU A 208 -3.60 -7.97 -7.81
CA LEU A 208 -4.53 -8.92 -8.42
C LEU A 208 -4.59 -10.17 -7.56
N THR A 209 -5.79 -10.70 -7.36
CA THR A 209 -5.98 -12.07 -6.90
C THR A 209 -6.84 -12.84 -7.88
N ILE A 210 -6.42 -14.07 -8.17
CA ILE A 210 -7.14 -15.00 -9.04
C ILE A 210 -7.61 -16.14 -8.14
N ILE A 211 -8.91 -16.16 -7.87
CA ILE A 211 -9.52 -16.95 -6.81
C ILE A 211 -10.44 -18.04 -7.37
N LYS A 212 -10.54 -19.15 -6.65
CA LYS A 212 -11.32 -20.32 -7.06
C LYS A 212 -12.40 -20.65 -6.04
N ASP A 213 -13.61 -20.89 -6.54
CA ASP A 213 -14.78 -21.32 -5.77
C ASP A 213 -15.01 -20.54 -4.44
N PRO A 214 -14.96 -19.20 -4.41
CA PRO A 214 -15.11 -18.46 -3.16
C PRO A 214 -16.56 -18.47 -2.67
N ILE A 215 -16.71 -18.25 -1.37
CA ILE A 215 -17.95 -17.87 -0.72
C ILE A 215 -17.97 -16.34 -0.69
N LEU A 216 -18.88 -15.75 -1.47
CA LEU A 216 -19.08 -14.31 -1.51
C LEU A 216 -20.19 -13.88 -0.54
N VAL A 217 -19.88 -12.90 0.31
CA VAL A 217 -20.88 -12.09 1.02
C VAL A 217 -20.75 -10.64 0.53
N GLU A 218 -21.80 -10.10 -0.06
CA GLU A 218 -21.83 -8.74 -0.59
C GLU A 218 -22.83 -7.86 0.18
N LYS A 219 -22.41 -6.64 0.50
CA LYS A 219 -23.22 -5.57 1.10
C LYS A 219 -23.25 -4.39 0.13
N ASN A 220 -24.40 -4.18 -0.49
CA ASN A 220 -24.61 -3.10 -1.44
C ASN A 220 -24.86 -1.76 -0.72
N GLY A 221 -24.22 -0.69 -1.19
CA GLY A 221 -24.30 0.66 -0.62
C GLY A 221 -23.89 1.74 -1.63
N GLY A 222 -23.42 2.90 -1.15
CA GLY A 222 -22.76 3.89 -2.02
C GLY A 222 -21.49 3.33 -2.65
N THR A 223 -20.72 2.59 -1.84
CA THR A 223 -19.65 1.68 -2.24
C THR A 223 -20.07 0.26 -1.83
N SER A 224 -19.96 -0.71 -2.73
CA SER A 224 -20.22 -2.13 -2.41
C SER A 224 -19.04 -2.74 -1.66
N ILE A 225 -19.32 -3.40 -0.53
CA ILE A 225 -18.33 -4.16 0.24
C ILE A 225 -18.51 -5.64 -0.06
N ARG A 226 -17.48 -6.30 -0.59
CA ARG A 226 -17.52 -7.72 -0.99
C ARG A 226 -16.48 -8.52 -0.22
N VAL A 227 -16.93 -9.51 0.54
CA VAL A 227 -16.07 -10.41 1.31
C VAL A 227 -16.01 -11.76 0.63
N PHE A 228 -14.79 -12.19 0.29
CA PHE A 228 -14.50 -13.49 -0.32
C PHE A 228 -13.81 -14.38 0.70
N GLY A 229 -14.45 -15.48 1.08
CA GLY A 229 -13.88 -16.50 1.97
C GLY A 229 -13.87 -17.88 1.32
N PHE A 230 -13.05 -18.81 1.83
CA PHE A 230 -12.77 -20.08 1.13
C PHE A 230 -13.16 -21.32 1.93
N GLU A 231 -13.49 -21.16 3.21
CA GLU A 231 -13.89 -22.25 4.09
C GLU A 231 -15.40 -22.24 4.37
N LYS A 232 -16.14 -23.26 3.88
CA LYS A 232 -17.61 -23.38 4.01
C LYS A 232 -18.14 -23.30 5.43
N HIS A 233 -17.41 -23.86 6.40
CA HIS A 233 -17.84 -23.88 7.79
C HIS A 233 -17.68 -22.51 8.48
N LYS A 234 -17.08 -21.51 7.82
CA LYS A 234 -16.89 -20.14 8.32
C LYS A 234 -17.82 -19.11 7.64
N GLU A 235 -18.84 -19.55 6.91
CA GLU A 235 -19.75 -18.63 6.20
C GLU A 235 -20.38 -17.56 7.11
N GLU A 236 -20.77 -17.93 8.33
CA GLU A 236 -21.29 -16.96 9.32
C GLU A 236 -20.24 -15.91 9.70
N LEU A 237 -18.98 -16.32 9.85
CA LEU A 237 -17.88 -15.38 10.12
C LEU A 237 -17.71 -14.39 8.97
N TYR A 238 -17.85 -14.82 7.71
CA TYR A 238 -17.77 -13.89 6.56
C TYR A 238 -18.93 -12.89 6.56
N ARG A 239 -20.12 -13.29 7.05
CA ARG A 239 -21.25 -12.36 7.24
C ARG A 239 -20.96 -11.34 8.33
N GLU A 240 -20.42 -11.78 9.47
CA GLU A 240 -19.98 -10.88 10.54
C GLU A 240 -18.91 -9.90 10.07
N ILE A 241 -17.92 -10.39 9.31
CA ILE A 241 -16.86 -9.54 8.73
C ILE A 241 -17.46 -8.52 7.76
N ALA A 242 -18.38 -8.93 6.88
CA ALA A 242 -19.03 -8.02 5.95
C ALA A 242 -19.83 -6.91 6.66
N ASP A 243 -20.52 -7.25 7.75
CA ASP A 243 -21.25 -6.28 8.57
C ASP A 243 -20.30 -5.31 9.30
N GLU A 244 -19.22 -5.83 9.89
CA GLU A 244 -18.19 -5.03 10.56
C GLU A 244 -17.50 -4.08 9.57
N ALA A 245 -17.05 -4.61 8.44
CA ALA A 245 -16.37 -3.87 7.38
C ALA A 245 -17.25 -2.76 6.82
N THR A 246 -18.52 -3.04 6.55
CA THR A 246 -19.48 -2.03 6.07
C THR A 246 -19.67 -0.92 7.10
N THR A 247 -19.71 -1.27 8.39
CA THR A 247 -19.88 -0.29 9.47
C THR A 247 -18.63 0.57 9.64
N ALA A 248 -17.43 -0.03 9.58
CA ALA A 248 -16.15 0.68 9.65
C ALA A 248 -15.93 1.58 8.43
N PHE A 249 -16.15 1.06 7.22
CA PHE A 249 -16.01 1.82 5.98
C PHE A 249 -16.87 3.09 5.99
N ASN A 250 -18.17 2.95 6.30
CA ASN A 250 -19.08 4.10 6.36
C ASN A 250 -18.66 5.11 7.44
N TYR A 251 -18.10 4.63 8.55
CA TYR A 251 -17.58 5.51 9.59
C TYR A 251 -16.36 6.30 9.09
N PHE A 252 -15.38 5.64 8.48
CA PHE A 252 -14.19 6.29 7.94
C PHE A 252 -14.52 7.29 6.84
N GLU A 253 -15.46 6.96 5.94
CA GLU A 253 -15.95 7.89 4.94
C GLU A 253 -16.59 9.14 5.58
N GLU A 254 -17.36 8.97 6.66
CA GLU A 254 -17.99 10.06 7.41
C GLU A 254 -16.96 11.00 8.07
N ILE A 255 -15.89 10.44 8.65
CA ILE A 255 -14.95 11.19 9.50
C ILE A 255 -13.66 11.64 8.80
N ILE A 256 -13.29 11.04 7.67
CA ILE A 256 -12.08 11.39 6.92
C ILE A 256 -12.45 12.10 5.61
N GLY A 257 -13.22 11.44 4.75
CA GLY A 257 -13.60 11.99 3.46
C GLY A 257 -14.11 10.94 2.47
N PRO A 258 -14.63 11.36 1.30
CA PRO A 258 -15.20 10.45 0.32
C PRO A 258 -14.18 9.43 -0.21
N TYR A 259 -14.63 8.19 -0.38
CA TYR A 259 -13.86 7.14 -1.04
C TYR A 259 -14.08 7.20 -2.57
N PRO A 260 -13.03 7.04 -3.41
CA PRO A 260 -13.13 7.31 -4.83
C PRO A 260 -13.70 6.15 -5.66
N PHE A 261 -13.73 4.93 -5.12
CA PHE A 261 -14.14 3.73 -5.85
C PHE A 261 -15.56 3.28 -5.47
N LYS A 262 -16.20 2.57 -6.41
CA LYS A 262 -17.55 2.03 -6.22
C LYS A 262 -17.59 0.69 -5.47
N GLN A 263 -16.45 0.04 -5.30
CA GLN A 263 -16.34 -1.20 -4.53
C GLN A 263 -15.07 -1.23 -3.68
N LEU A 264 -15.12 -2.04 -2.63
CA LEU A 264 -13.96 -2.45 -1.84
C LEU A 264 -14.06 -3.96 -1.61
N ASP A 265 -13.02 -4.67 -2.03
CA ASP A 265 -12.94 -6.12 -1.93
C ASP A 265 -12.14 -6.55 -0.72
N ILE A 266 -12.59 -7.59 -0.03
CA ILE A 266 -11.94 -8.15 1.16
C ILE A 266 -11.74 -9.64 0.93
N ILE A 267 -10.49 -10.06 0.86
CA ILE A 267 -10.09 -11.45 0.64
C ILE A 267 -9.65 -12.06 1.97
N ILE A 268 -10.40 -13.05 2.46
CA ILE A 268 -10.06 -13.76 3.70
C ILE A 268 -9.08 -14.91 3.40
N ASP A 269 -7.90 -14.52 2.90
CA ASP A 269 -6.77 -15.36 2.54
C ASP A 269 -5.49 -14.50 2.55
N GLY A 270 -4.34 -15.10 2.83
CA GLY A 270 -3.04 -14.41 2.83
C GLY A 270 -2.75 -13.48 4.02
N LEU A 271 -1.66 -12.73 3.90
CA LEU A 271 -1.23 -11.76 4.92
C LEU A 271 -2.19 -10.56 4.98
N GLY A 272 -2.37 -9.93 6.15
CA GLY A 272 -3.00 -8.61 6.28
C GLY A 272 -2.31 -7.58 5.38
N MET A 273 -3.03 -7.01 4.39
CA MET A 273 -2.55 -5.96 3.48
C MET A 273 -3.69 -5.09 2.94
N GLU A 274 -3.32 -3.89 2.52
CA GLU A 274 -4.18 -2.72 2.35
C GLU A 274 -4.27 -2.15 0.93
N TYR A 275 -3.95 -2.93 -0.10
CA TYR A 275 -3.85 -2.45 -1.47
C TYR A 275 -5.06 -1.58 -1.89
N PRO A 276 -4.88 -0.55 -2.74
CA PRO A 276 -5.99 0.28 -3.18
C PRO A 276 -7.12 -0.59 -3.76
N GLY A 277 -8.34 -0.43 -3.26
CA GLY A 277 -9.51 -1.18 -3.73
C GLY A 277 -9.65 -2.61 -3.20
N ILE A 278 -8.63 -3.16 -2.54
CA ILE A 278 -8.62 -4.56 -2.10
C ILE A 278 -7.81 -4.78 -0.82
N VAL A 279 -8.46 -5.37 0.17
CA VAL A 279 -7.89 -5.78 1.45
C VAL A 279 -7.68 -7.29 1.45
N THR A 280 -6.54 -7.76 1.93
CA THR A 280 -6.33 -9.19 2.27
C THR A 280 -6.21 -9.33 3.79
N ALA A 281 -6.74 -10.42 4.36
CA ALA A 281 -6.68 -10.65 5.80
C ALA A 281 -6.85 -12.13 6.16
N HIS A 282 -5.83 -12.74 6.77
CA HIS A 282 -5.93 -14.07 7.36
C HIS A 282 -4.87 -14.32 8.43
N THR A 283 -3.62 -13.96 8.12
CA THR A 283 -2.46 -14.10 9.01
C THR A 283 -1.77 -12.75 9.23
N ILE A 284 -0.92 -12.70 10.25
CA ILE A 284 0.14 -11.69 10.37
C ILE A 284 1.49 -12.36 10.08
N TYR A 285 2.53 -11.56 9.84
CA TYR A 285 3.85 -12.05 9.47
C TYR A 285 4.37 -13.13 10.45
N ASN A 286 4.77 -14.29 9.91
CA ASN A 286 5.24 -15.47 10.66
C ASN A 286 4.33 -15.91 11.81
N SER A 287 3.00 -15.88 11.61
CA SER A 287 2.03 -16.33 12.62
C SER A 287 0.95 -17.23 12.02
N ASP A 288 0.36 -18.06 12.88
CA ASP A 288 -0.85 -18.82 12.55
C ASP A 288 -2.03 -17.88 12.22
N PRO A 289 -3.07 -18.40 11.53
CA PRO A 289 -4.31 -17.64 11.29
C PRO A 289 -4.85 -17.03 12.57
N VAL A 290 -5.21 -15.75 12.50
CA VAL A 290 -5.70 -15.02 13.66
C VAL A 290 -7.12 -15.50 14.04
N ASN A 291 -7.48 -15.36 15.32
CA ASN A 291 -8.85 -15.68 15.75
C ASN A 291 -9.87 -14.70 15.16
N SER A 292 -11.15 -15.04 15.20
CA SER A 292 -12.24 -14.28 14.56
C SER A 292 -12.31 -12.80 14.97
N GLU A 293 -12.01 -12.47 16.22
CA GLU A 293 -12.06 -11.07 16.69
C GLU A 293 -10.85 -10.28 16.19
N ALA A 294 -9.67 -10.89 16.24
CA ALA A 294 -8.45 -10.31 15.66
C ALA A 294 -8.56 -10.15 14.14
N LEU A 295 -9.22 -11.09 13.44
CA LEU A 295 -9.48 -10.99 12.01
C LEU A 295 -10.38 -9.80 11.68
N LYS A 296 -11.49 -9.62 12.42
CA LYS A 296 -12.37 -8.46 12.26
C LYS A 296 -11.62 -7.14 12.50
N SER A 297 -10.82 -7.08 13.55
CA SER A 297 -9.98 -5.90 13.84
C SER A 297 -8.93 -5.63 12.76
N MET A 298 -8.32 -6.67 12.19
CA MET A 298 -7.37 -6.56 11.07
C MET A 298 -8.08 -5.99 9.84
N VAL A 299 -9.23 -6.54 9.46
CA VAL A 299 -10.02 -6.01 8.33
C VAL A 299 -10.35 -4.52 8.53
N VAL A 300 -10.71 -4.10 9.74
CA VAL A 300 -10.95 -2.66 10.02
C VAL A 300 -9.67 -1.83 9.83
N HIS A 301 -8.51 -2.33 10.28
CA HIS A 301 -7.21 -1.68 10.08
C HIS A 301 -6.87 -1.52 8.60
N GLU A 302 -6.97 -2.59 7.82
CA GLU A 302 -6.67 -2.56 6.38
C GLU A 302 -7.65 -1.67 5.59
N ILE A 303 -8.90 -1.53 6.05
CA ILE A 303 -9.85 -0.59 5.45
C ILE A 303 -9.44 0.86 5.72
N ALA A 304 -8.87 1.18 6.89
CA ALA A 304 -8.43 2.54 7.21
C ALA A 304 -7.32 3.02 6.24
N HIS A 305 -6.48 2.10 5.79
CA HIS A 305 -5.42 2.37 4.84
C HIS A 305 -5.90 2.79 3.45
N GLN A 306 -7.17 2.53 3.11
CA GLN A 306 -7.76 3.06 1.87
C GLN A 306 -7.68 4.59 1.83
N TRP A 307 -7.66 5.26 3.00
CA TRP A 307 -7.36 6.69 3.11
C TRP A 307 -5.87 6.96 3.38
N PHE A 308 -5.27 6.28 4.36
CA PHE A 308 -3.88 6.47 4.78
C PHE A 308 -2.98 5.40 4.17
N TYR A 309 -2.31 5.71 3.07
CA TYR A 309 -1.60 4.83 2.12
C TYR A 309 -2.21 4.96 0.72
N GLY A 310 -3.49 4.61 0.59
CA GLY A 310 -4.20 4.60 -0.68
C GLY A 310 -4.38 6.00 -1.25
N MET A 311 -5.02 6.91 -0.52
CA MET A 311 -5.32 8.27 -0.98
C MET A 311 -4.33 9.32 -0.50
N ILE A 312 -3.66 9.10 0.63
CA ILE A 312 -2.60 9.97 1.13
C ILE A 312 -1.37 9.08 1.22
N ASN A 313 -0.41 9.31 0.32
CA ASN A 313 0.76 8.46 0.20
C ASN A 313 1.88 8.94 1.13
N ASN A 314 2.78 8.02 1.45
CA ASN A 314 4.06 8.26 2.10
C ASN A 314 5.08 7.27 1.54
N ASP A 315 6.36 7.58 1.74
CA ASP A 315 7.41 6.58 1.58
C ASP A 315 7.35 5.60 2.76
N PRO A 316 6.99 4.32 2.57
CA PRO A 316 6.83 3.37 3.68
C PRO A 316 8.17 2.95 4.27
N PHE A 317 9.30 3.13 3.58
CA PHE A 317 10.59 2.81 4.18
C PHE A 317 11.00 3.86 5.20
N TYR A 318 10.81 5.15 4.88
CA TYR A 318 11.25 6.28 5.72
C TYR A 318 10.15 6.82 6.64
N ASN A 319 8.88 6.69 6.27
CA ASN A 319 7.75 7.33 6.95
C ASN A 319 6.57 6.38 7.19
N ALA A 320 6.79 5.07 7.37
CA ALA A 320 5.74 4.07 7.67
C ALA A 320 4.90 4.32 8.93
N TRP A 321 5.13 5.38 9.68
CA TRP A 321 4.21 5.75 10.76
C TRP A 321 3.02 6.58 10.24
N LEU A 322 3.14 7.22 9.08
CA LEU A 322 2.10 8.08 8.51
C LEU A 322 0.92 7.27 7.96
N ASP A 323 1.16 6.10 7.40
CA ASP A 323 0.12 5.14 7.03
C ASP A 323 -0.32 4.35 8.28
N GLU A 324 0.57 3.55 8.87
CA GLU A 324 0.24 2.60 9.93
C GLU A 324 -0.23 3.27 11.21
N GLY A 325 0.41 4.37 11.61
CA GLY A 325 0.02 5.11 12.81
C GLY A 325 -1.37 5.72 12.67
N PHE A 326 -1.71 6.25 11.49
CA PHE A 326 -3.06 6.76 11.23
C PHE A 326 -4.09 5.64 11.05
N ALA A 327 -3.73 4.51 10.45
CA ALA A 327 -4.60 3.35 10.32
C ALA A 327 -4.97 2.75 11.69
N VAL A 328 -4.00 2.61 12.61
CA VAL A 328 -4.28 2.22 14.00
C VAL A 328 -5.14 3.28 14.70
N PHE A 329 -4.82 4.57 14.53
CA PHE A 329 -5.57 5.65 15.13
C PHE A 329 -7.04 5.67 14.69
N ALA A 330 -7.31 5.48 13.39
CA ALA A 330 -8.66 5.35 12.84
C ALA A 330 -9.39 4.11 13.37
N THR A 331 -8.70 2.97 13.43
CA THR A 331 -9.23 1.72 14.00
C THR A 331 -9.63 1.87 15.47
N ASP A 332 -8.82 2.59 16.25
CA ASP A 332 -9.12 2.91 17.65
C ASP A 332 -10.35 3.83 17.77
N LEU A 333 -10.47 4.84 16.91
CA LEU A 333 -11.66 5.72 16.85
C LEU A 333 -12.94 4.94 16.53
N PHE A 334 -12.88 4.03 15.58
CA PHE A 334 -14.01 3.16 15.24
C PHE A 334 -14.42 2.28 16.42
N SER A 335 -13.44 1.63 17.03
CA SER A 335 -13.64 0.79 18.23
C SER A 335 -14.26 1.58 19.38
N PHE A 336 -13.83 2.83 19.58
CA PHE A 336 -14.38 3.75 20.58
C PHE A 336 -15.85 4.06 20.32
N LYS A 337 -16.20 4.44 19.09
CA LYS A 337 -17.59 4.74 18.70
C LYS A 337 -18.48 3.51 18.88
N LYS A 338 -18.00 2.34 18.45
CA LYS A 338 -18.72 1.06 18.56
C LYS A 338 -18.97 0.65 20.01
N LEU A 339 -17.97 0.79 20.88
CA LEU A 339 -18.06 0.41 22.30
C LEU A 339 -18.67 1.50 23.20
N ASN A 340 -18.99 2.68 22.66
CA ASN A 340 -19.53 3.84 23.38
C ASN A 340 -18.66 4.21 24.60
N LEU A 341 -17.34 4.18 24.43
CA LEU A 341 -16.40 4.54 25.48
C LEU A 341 -16.36 6.07 25.67
N SER A 342 -15.79 6.54 26.78
CA SER A 342 -15.71 7.98 27.10
C SER A 342 -14.29 8.54 27.06
N LYS A 343 -13.27 7.67 27.06
CA LYS A 343 -11.86 8.03 26.86
C LYS A 343 -11.14 6.98 26.02
N PRO A 344 -10.18 7.38 25.19
CA PRO A 344 -9.32 6.43 24.49
C PRO A 344 -8.50 5.64 25.50
N TYR A 345 -8.42 4.32 25.29
CA TYR A 345 -7.34 3.50 25.79
C TYR A 345 -6.52 3.17 24.56
N THR A 346 -5.34 3.77 24.40
CA THR A 346 -4.41 3.22 23.42
C THR A 346 -4.10 1.81 23.88
N LYS A 347 -4.35 0.81 23.02
CA LYS A 347 -4.12 -0.60 23.35
C LYS A 347 -2.68 -0.85 23.81
N TYR A 348 -1.77 0.04 23.38
CA TYR A 348 -0.38 0.13 23.78
C TYR A 348 -0.17 1.36 24.68
N GLY A 349 0.17 1.13 25.95
CA GLY A 349 0.81 2.19 26.74
C GLY A 349 2.20 2.45 26.17
N ILE A 350 2.64 3.71 26.09
CA ILE A 350 4.01 4.04 25.69
C ILE A 350 4.93 3.45 26.77
N ASP A 351 5.72 2.43 26.40
CA ASP A 351 6.83 1.96 27.23
C ASP A 351 7.82 3.12 27.39
N PRO A 352 8.11 3.59 28.62
CA PRO A 352 9.06 4.69 28.85
C PRO A 352 10.46 4.45 28.24
N ASN A 353 10.81 3.20 27.93
CA ASN A 353 12.08 2.84 27.30
C ASN A 353 12.07 2.99 25.76
N MET A 354 10.95 3.40 25.15
CA MET A 354 10.84 3.64 23.71
C MET A 354 11.33 5.04 23.33
N VAL A 355 12.66 5.16 23.27
CA VAL A 355 13.35 6.45 23.06
C VAL A 355 13.51 6.87 21.61
N LEU A 356 13.37 5.94 20.64
CA LEU A 356 13.51 6.28 19.22
C LEU A 356 12.30 7.06 18.70
N PRO A 357 12.49 8.00 17.75
CA PRO A 357 11.39 8.62 17.02
C PRO A 357 10.73 7.60 16.07
N VAL A 358 9.53 7.90 15.57
CA VAL A 358 8.73 6.99 14.72
C VAL A 358 8.91 7.19 13.21
N ASN A 359 9.74 8.14 12.79
CA ASN A 359 10.08 8.44 11.39
C ASN A 359 11.52 8.07 11.02
N LEU A 360 12.09 7.07 11.69
CA LEU A 360 13.33 6.43 11.22
C LEU A 360 13.03 5.45 10.07
N PRO A 361 14.01 5.19 9.21
CA PRO A 361 13.98 4.07 8.28
C PRO A 361 13.62 2.73 8.94
N LEU A 362 12.87 1.87 8.24
CA LEU A 362 12.38 0.60 8.78
C LEU A 362 13.48 -0.31 9.36
N ASP A 363 14.68 -0.28 8.79
CA ASP A 363 15.82 -1.10 9.23
C ASP A 363 16.52 -0.57 10.49
N GLN A 364 16.14 0.60 11.00
CA GLN A 364 16.74 1.22 12.19
C GLN A 364 16.01 0.88 13.51
N TYR A 365 14.84 0.24 13.45
CA TYR A 365 14.09 -0.16 14.65
C TYR A 365 14.48 -1.53 15.21
N GLU A 366 15.44 -2.21 14.59
CA GLU A 366 15.81 -3.60 14.90
C GLU A 366 14.53 -4.49 15.00
N SER A 367 14.39 -5.27 16.08
CA SER A 367 13.22 -6.14 16.28
C SER A 367 11.96 -5.40 16.77
N LYS A 368 12.07 -4.11 17.14
CA LYS A 368 11.02 -3.34 17.83
C LYS A 368 10.17 -2.47 16.89
N MET A 369 10.37 -2.57 15.58
CA MET A 369 9.65 -1.82 14.55
C MET A 369 8.14 -1.69 14.84
N SER A 370 7.45 -2.80 15.06
CA SER A 370 6.00 -2.77 15.29
C SER A 370 5.59 -1.99 16.55
N SER A 371 6.42 -2.00 17.61
CA SER A 371 6.11 -1.22 18.82
C SER A 371 6.12 0.28 18.53
N TYR A 372 7.09 0.76 17.75
CA TYR A 372 7.20 2.19 17.41
C TYR A 372 6.10 2.62 16.44
N ILE A 373 5.94 1.87 15.34
CA ILE A 373 5.04 2.23 14.25
C ILE A 373 3.56 2.04 14.64
N TYR A 374 3.20 0.89 15.21
CA TYR A 374 1.80 0.57 15.53
C TYR A 374 1.42 0.89 16.99
N GLY A 375 2.39 1.22 17.84
CA GLY A 375 2.16 1.51 19.26
C GLY A 375 2.39 2.98 19.61
N LYS A 376 3.64 3.46 19.45
CA LYS A 376 4.00 4.84 19.80
C LYS A 376 3.32 5.84 18.88
N ALA A 377 3.37 5.65 17.56
CA ALA A 377 2.82 6.62 16.60
C ALA A 377 1.32 6.97 16.83
N PRO A 378 0.38 6.00 16.93
CA PRO A 378 -1.02 6.33 17.22
C PRO A 378 -1.19 6.97 18.60
N THR A 379 -0.38 6.59 19.60
CA THR A 379 -0.45 7.23 20.92
C THR A 379 -0.04 8.70 20.86
N MET A 380 1.01 9.03 20.11
CA MET A 380 1.42 10.42 19.92
C MET A 380 0.39 11.22 19.11
N LEU A 381 -0.28 10.61 18.12
CA LEU A 381 -1.43 11.23 17.43
C LEU A 381 -2.56 11.56 18.41
N TRP A 382 -2.88 10.66 19.35
CA TRP A 382 -3.84 10.95 20.42
C TRP A 382 -3.40 12.10 21.34
N GLU A 383 -2.11 12.22 21.64
CA GLU A 383 -1.57 13.29 22.50
C GLU A 383 -1.69 14.69 21.88
N LEU A 384 -1.80 14.81 20.55
CA LEU A 384 -2.09 16.08 19.88
C LEU A 384 -3.41 16.71 20.36
N PHE A 385 -4.41 15.91 20.70
CA PHE A 385 -5.77 16.34 21.00
C PHE A 385 -6.05 16.43 22.52
N ASN A 386 -5.17 17.10 23.28
CA ASN A 386 -5.21 17.27 24.74
C ASN A 386 -6.60 17.08 25.41
N LYS A 387 -6.63 16.39 26.56
CA LYS A 387 -7.74 15.86 27.42
C LYS A 387 -9.19 16.43 27.40
N ASN A 388 -9.52 17.52 26.72
CA ASN A 388 -10.88 18.06 26.60
C ASN A 388 -11.34 18.33 25.16
N GLU A 389 -10.54 18.01 24.14
CA GLU A 389 -10.94 18.14 22.74
C GLU A 389 -11.70 16.87 22.32
N GLY A 390 -13.01 17.00 22.14
CA GLY A 390 -13.88 15.87 21.87
C GLY A 390 -13.61 15.25 20.49
N LEU A 391 -14.17 14.06 20.25
CA LEU A 391 -14.12 13.35 18.95
C LEU A 391 -14.35 14.26 17.73
N LYS A 392 -15.19 15.29 17.86
CA LYS A 392 -15.47 16.26 16.79
C LYS A 392 -14.24 16.99 16.27
N GLU A 393 -13.28 17.32 17.13
CA GLU A 393 -12.05 17.99 16.71
C GLU A 393 -11.16 17.04 15.91
N ILE A 394 -11.06 15.78 16.36
CA ILE A 394 -10.36 14.73 15.63
C ILE A 394 -10.97 14.52 14.25
N GLU A 395 -12.30 14.41 14.17
CA GLU A 395 -13.02 14.29 12.89
C GLU A 395 -12.75 15.51 11.98
N GLN A 396 -12.71 16.72 12.54
CA GLN A 396 -12.42 17.93 11.77
C GLN A 396 -10.96 17.96 11.30
N PHE A 397 -10.01 17.49 12.11
CA PHE A 397 -8.60 17.38 11.76
C PHE A 397 -8.42 16.40 10.60
N LEU A 398 -8.99 15.20 10.69
CA LEU A 398 -8.91 14.18 9.65
C LEU A 398 -9.55 14.66 8.34
N LYS A 399 -10.69 15.35 8.39
CA LYS A 399 -11.30 16.01 7.22
C LYS A 399 -10.37 17.04 6.59
N SER A 400 -9.78 17.92 7.40
CA SER A 400 -8.86 18.92 6.90
C SER A 400 -7.61 18.28 6.28
N TYR A 401 -7.03 17.29 6.95
CA TYR A 401 -5.87 16.53 6.49
C TYR A 401 -6.15 15.88 5.12
N TYR A 402 -7.27 15.16 5.00
CA TYR A 402 -7.71 14.57 3.74
C TYR A 402 -7.89 15.61 2.63
N GLN A 403 -8.55 16.74 2.91
CA GLN A 403 -8.77 17.77 1.87
C GLN A 403 -7.46 18.38 1.37
N PHE A 404 -6.46 18.54 2.22
CA PHE A 404 -5.15 19.06 1.81
C PHE A 404 -4.31 18.03 1.05
N TYR A 405 -4.42 16.74 1.38
CA TYR A 405 -3.45 15.73 0.95
C TYR A 405 -3.97 14.58 0.10
N LYS A 406 -5.28 14.48 -0.18
CA LYS A 406 -5.78 13.47 -1.12
C LYS A 406 -5.02 13.54 -2.46
N TYR A 407 -4.55 12.39 -2.92
CA TYR A 407 -3.70 12.18 -4.09
C TYR A 407 -2.36 12.91 -4.06
N LYS A 408 -1.78 13.06 -2.87
CA LYS A 408 -0.44 13.59 -2.68
C LYS A 408 0.36 12.64 -1.82
N GLU A 409 1.66 12.70 -2.00
CA GLU A 409 2.60 12.13 -1.07
C GLU A 409 3.11 13.18 -0.09
N ILE A 410 3.21 12.81 1.18
CA ILE A 410 3.77 13.65 2.24
C ILE A 410 4.83 12.90 3.05
N ASP A 411 5.63 13.67 3.79
CA ASP A 411 6.58 13.18 4.77
C ASP A 411 6.28 13.73 6.17
N SER A 412 7.09 13.30 7.15
CA SER A 412 6.96 13.74 8.54
C SER A 412 7.09 15.26 8.70
N THR A 413 7.93 15.90 7.88
CA THR A 413 8.15 17.36 7.90
C THR A 413 6.89 18.11 7.49
N GLU A 414 6.23 17.66 6.43
CA GLU A 414 4.99 18.23 5.95
C GLU A 414 3.83 17.98 6.93
N PHE A 415 3.76 16.79 7.53
CA PHE A 415 2.80 16.52 8.61
C PHE A 415 2.99 17.50 9.78
N MET A 416 4.23 17.71 10.25
CA MET A 416 4.51 18.68 11.32
C MET A 416 4.04 20.09 10.94
N ARG A 417 4.28 20.51 9.69
CA ARG A 417 3.85 21.83 9.21
C ARG A 417 2.33 21.97 9.23
N PHE A 418 1.61 20.92 8.81
CA PHE A 418 0.15 20.87 8.89
C PHE A 418 -0.36 20.92 10.32
N ALA A 419 0.18 20.08 11.21
CA ALA A 419 -0.23 20.04 12.61
C ALA A 419 0.02 21.39 13.31
N LYS A 420 1.18 22.03 13.06
CA LYS A 420 1.46 23.38 13.58
C LYS A 420 0.48 24.43 13.08
N TYR A 421 0.11 24.36 11.80
CA TYR A 421 -0.90 25.24 11.23
C TYR A 421 -2.28 25.00 11.85
N TYR A 422 -2.71 23.74 11.92
CA TYR A 422 -4.04 23.37 12.39
C TYR A 422 -4.26 23.72 13.86
N PHE A 423 -3.30 23.37 14.73
CA PHE A 423 -3.38 23.60 16.18
C PHE A 423 -2.79 24.96 16.61
N GLU A 424 -2.41 25.84 15.67
CA GLU A 424 -1.74 27.12 15.94
C GLU A 424 -0.50 26.99 16.87
N LEU A 425 0.28 25.92 16.72
CA LEU A 425 1.46 25.65 17.56
C LEU A 425 2.58 26.64 17.30
N LYS A 426 3.27 27.05 18.37
CA LYS A 426 4.30 28.11 18.33
C LYS A 426 5.74 27.60 18.18
N ASP A 427 5.96 26.35 18.53
CA ASP A 427 7.26 25.67 18.50
C ASP A 427 7.04 24.19 18.18
N ASP A 428 8.14 23.41 18.21
CA ASP A 428 8.13 21.99 17.86
C ASP A 428 8.10 21.08 19.10
N SER A 429 7.83 21.61 20.30
CA SER A 429 8.03 20.86 21.55
C SER A 429 7.16 19.61 21.64
N ILE A 430 5.98 19.62 21.01
CA ILE A 430 5.05 18.47 20.99
C ILE A 430 5.58 17.30 20.14
N PHE A 431 6.53 17.55 19.24
CA PHE A 431 7.13 16.53 18.38
C PHE A 431 8.46 16.01 18.94
N GLU A 432 9.02 16.65 19.98
CA GLU A 432 10.28 16.22 20.59
C GLU A 432 10.18 14.79 21.13
N GLY A 433 11.06 13.90 20.67
CA GLY A 433 11.06 12.49 21.03
C GLY A 433 9.98 11.66 20.34
N TRP A 434 9.06 12.28 19.61
CA TRP A 434 8.13 11.62 18.69
C TRP A 434 8.74 11.50 17.30
N LEU A 435 9.16 12.61 16.71
CA LEU A 435 9.71 12.70 15.36
C LEU A 435 11.15 13.20 15.43
N GLU A 436 12.01 12.66 14.57
CA GLU A 436 13.30 13.25 14.27
C GLU A 436 13.05 14.54 13.49
N ILE A 437 13.34 15.65 14.16
CA ILE A 437 13.23 16.99 13.58
C ILE A 437 14.56 17.27 12.93
N GLU A 438 14.60 17.34 11.60
CA GLU A 438 15.76 17.91 10.92
C GLU A 438 15.93 19.34 11.45
N LYS A 439 16.98 19.54 12.25
CA LYS A 439 17.42 20.89 12.62
C LYS A 439 17.88 21.51 11.32
N THR A 440 17.00 22.29 10.70
CA THR A 440 17.32 23.15 9.58
C THR A 440 18.65 23.84 9.89
N GLN A 441 19.71 23.44 9.21
CA GLN A 441 20.91 24.26 9.15
C GLN A 441 20.45 25.52 8.45
N ASN A 442 20.37 26.61 9.21
CA ASN A 442 19.98 27.94 8.77
C ASN A 442 20.45 28.21 7.33
N GLU A 443 19.50 28.52 6.44
CA GLU A 443 19.79 29.28 5.20
C GLU A 443 20.24 30.71 5.55
#